data_AF-A0A8C5XA94-F1
#
_entry.id   AF-A0A8C5XA94-F1
#
_cell.length_a   1.000
_cell.length_b   1.000
_cell.length_c   1.000
_cell.angle_alpha   90.00
_cell.angle_beta   90.00
_cell.angle_gamma   90.00
#
_symmetry.space_group_name_H-M   'P 1'
#
loop_
_entity.id
_entity.type
_entity.pdbx_description
1 polymer ?
#
loop_
_entity_poly.entity_id
_entity_poly.type
_entity_poly.pdbx_seq_one_letter_code
_entity_poly.pdbx_strand_id
1 'polypeptide(L)'
;MRVKDPSRTNPEKPKRSKRPNRPQDEDSSDDISGLTCQHVSQAVDVHHVKRAVAQSVWSICAECLKERRMSDGEPVAPSDIWLCLKCGSQGCSKNSEGQHSLKHFQTARTEPHCIVINLSTWIIWCYECDEELSTHCNKKVLAQIVDFLQKHGARAEPSSSKIIRLREENSETSEILKGKSSGNSASVPVKGINNLGNTCFFNAVMQVRWKDHITFL
;
A
#
# COMPACT_ATOMS: atom_id res chain seq x y z
N MET A 1 25.56 -10.29 91.62
CA MET A 1 25.66 -11.56 90.85
C MET A 1 24.81 -11.38 89.60
N ARG A 2 25.42 -11.12 88.43
CA ARG A 2 25.86 -12.07 87.38
C ARG A 2 24.74 -12.34 86.34
N VAL A 3 24.87 -11.63 85.20
CA VAL A 3 24.59 -11.97 83.77
C VAL A 3 23.14 -12.33 83.36
N LYS A 4 22.62 -12.12 82.14
CA LYS A 4 23.16 -11.74 80.82
C LYS A 4 22.01 -11.28 79.89
N ASP A 5 22.34 -10.34 79.01
CA ASP A 5 21.77 -9.76 77.78
C ASP A 5 20.84 -10.59 76.83
N PRO A 6 20.31 -10.03 75.70
CA PRO A 6 19.67 -8.71 75.46
C PRO A 6 18.51 -8.71 74.40
N SER A 7 18.00 -7.50 74.10
CA SER A 7 17.32 -6.99 72.86
C SER A 7 15.82 -7.31 72.63
N ARG A 8 14.89 -6.34 72.79
CA ARG A 8 14.58 -5.11 72.00
C ARG A 8 13.81 -5.40 70.68
N THR A 9 12.48 -5.41 70.75
CA THR A 9 11.48 -4.31 70.47
C THR A 9 11.03 -4.21 69.01
N ASN A 10 9.76 -4.59 68.79
CA ASN A 10 8.81 -4.15 67.75
C ASN A 10 8.71 -2.60 67.67
N PRO A 11 8.10 -1.93 66.65
CA PRO A 11 6.84 -2.33 65.97
C PRO A 11 6.69 -1.90 64.47
N GLU A 12 5.44 -2.00 64.02
CA GLU A 12 4.80 -2.05 62.71
C GLU A 12 4.85 -0.82 61.76
N LYS A 13 4.41 -1.11 60.52
CA LYS A 13 4.21 -0.34 59.26
C LYS A 13 3.21 0.85 59.41
N PRO A 14 2.76 1.58 58.35
CA PRO A 14 3.24 1.78 56.96
C PRO A 14 3.33 3.29 56.57
N LYS A 15 4.10 3.68 55.51
CA LYS A 15 3.92 5.01 54.86
C LYS A 15 4.61 5.19 53.49
N ARG A 16 3.76 5.38 52.47
CA ARG A 16 3.79 6.34 51.34
C ARG A 16 5.02 7.27 51.25
N SER A 17 5.74 7.25 50.13
CA SER A 17 6.80 8.19 49.71
C SER A 17 6.45 8.76 48.33
N LYS A 18 5.97 10.01 48.21
CA LYS A 18 6.65 11.33 48.10
C LYS A 18 7.31 11.60 46.73
N ARG A 19 6.62 12.40 45.90
CA ARG A 19 7.18 13.24 44.82
C ARG A 19 8.23 14.22 45.38
N PRO A 20 9.30 14.53 44.62
CA PRO A 20 9.95 15.83 44.67
C PRO A 20 9.41 16.74 43.54
N ASN A 21 9.41 18.05 43.79
CA ASN A 21 9.01 19.12 42.88
C ASN A 21 10.20 20.08 42.68
N ARG A 22 10.36 20.58 41.44
CA ARG A 22 11.21 21.68 40.92
C ARG A 22 12.71 21.45 40.65
N PRO A 23 13.35 22.24 39.75
CA PRO A 23 12.86 23.39 38.98
C PRO A 23 12.89 23.23 37.44
N GLN A 24 12.43 24.29 36.79
CA GLN A 24 12.31 24.55 35.36
C GLN A 24 13.63 25.13 34.84
N ASP A 25 14.18 24.51 33.81
CA ASP A 25 15.30 25.02 33.02
C ASP A 25 14.88 24.96 31.56
N GLU A 26 14.47 26.13 31.06
CA GLU A 26 14.32 26.44 29.64
C GLU A 26 15.73 26.69 29.10
N ASP A 27 16.32 25.73 28.40
CA ASP A 27 17.31 26.03 27.35
C ASP A 27 17.43 24.88 26.34
N SER A 28 16.95 25.18 25.13
CA SER A 28 17.51 24.75 23.84
C SER A 28 17.94 23.28 23.65
N SER A 29 17.13 22.56 22.87
CA SER A 29 17.65 21.68 21.82
C SER A 29 16.62 21.64 20.70
N ASP A 30 16.76 22.58 19.77
CA ASP A 30 16.15 22.54 18.44
C ASP A 30 16.94 21.54 17.55
N ASP A 31 17.19 20.34 18.08
CA ASP A 31 17.71 19.23 17.29
C ASP A 31 16.53 18.45 16.73
N ILE A 32 16.01 18.90 15.59
CA ILE A 32 15.33 18.00 14.64
C ILE A 32 16.40 17.06 14.08
N SER A 33 16.95 16.22 14.95
CA SER A 33 17.79 15.09 14.57
C SER A 33 16.89 14.14 13.82
N GLY A 34 17.01 14.16 12.49
CA GLY A 34 16.20 13.39 11.57
C GLY A 34 15.92 11.97 12.07
N LEU A 35 14.68 11.74 12.45
CA LEU A 35 14.13 10.46 12.91
C LEU A 35 14.11 9.48 11.74
N THR A 36 15.27 8.97 11.38
CA THR A 36 15.36 7.87 10.42
C THR A 36 15.05 6.57 11.12
N CYS A 37 14.10 5.82 10.58
CA CYS A 37 13.71 4.56 11.18
C CYS A 37 14.85 3.55 11.05
N GLN A 38 15.30 3.01 12.19
CA GLN A 38 16.42 2.06 12.25
C GLN A 38 16.11 0.75 11.50
N HIS A 39 14.83 0.41 11.34
CA HIS A 39 14.38 -0.79 10.64
C HIS A 39 14.54 -0.72 9.11
N VAL A 40 14.73 0.47 8.52
CA VAL A 40 14.79 0.64 7.05
C VAL A 40 15.89 -0.22 6.42
N SER A 41 17.04 -0.39 7.07
CA SER A 41 18.13 -1.20 6.52
C SER A 41 17.88 -2.71 6.53
N GLN A 42 16.99 -3.19 7.41
CA GLN A 42 16.75 -4.62 7.59
C GLN A 42 15.43 -5.07 6.94
N ALA A 43 14.41 -4.21 7.00
CA ALA A 43 13.04 -4.48 6.58
C ALA A 43 12.71 -3.99 5.15
N VAL A 44 13.71 -3.49 4.41
CA VAL A 44 13.54 -3.04 3.02
C VAL A 44 14.51 -3.77 2.10
N ASP A 45 13.96 -4.38 1.04
CA ASP A 45 14.73 -5.02 -0.03
C ASP A 45 14.14 -4.65 -1.40
N VAL A 46 14.81 -3.73 -2.08
CA VAL A 46 14.40 -3.21 -3.39
C VAL A 46 14.31 -4.31 -4.44
N HIS A 47 15.25 -5.25 -4.43
CA HIS A 47 15.34 -6.28 -5.46
C HIS A 47 14.20 -7.30 -5.30
N HIS A 48 13.97 -7.76 -4.07
CA HIS A 48 12.87 -8.67 -3.75
C HIS A 48 11.51 -8.03 -4.07
N VAL A 49 11.30 -6.78 -3.68
CA VAL A 49 10.05 -6.06 -3.96
C VAL A 49 9.82 -5.93 -5.47
N LYS A 50 10.82 -5.50 -6.24
CA LYS A 50 10.70 -5.37 -7.71
C LYS A 50 10.32 -6.70 -8.37
N ARG A 51 10.98 -7.79 -7.96
CA ARG A 51 10.68 -9.13 -8.49
C ARG A 51 9.26 -9.58 -8.13
N ALA A 52 8.85 -9.40 -6.88
CA ALA A 52 7.52 -9.77 -6.40
C ALA A 52 6.41 -8.98 -7.11
N VAL A 53 6.59 -7.67 -7.27
CA VAL A 53 5.64 -6.79 -7.97
C VAL A 53 5.48 -7.19 -9.43
N ALA A 54 6.56 -7.54 -10.13
CA ALA A 54 6.50 -8.00 -11.52
C ALA A 54 5.81 -9.36 -11.70
N GLN A 55 5.76 -10.18 -10.65
CA GLN A 55 5.20 -11.55 -10.70
C GLN A 55 3.78 -11.66 -10.11
N SER A 56 3.31 -10.64 -9.41
CA SER A 56 2.02 -10.65 -8.71
C SER A 56 1.01 -9.72 -9.36
N VAL A 57 -0.28 -10.02 -9.16
CA VAL A 57 -1.34 -9.09 -9.57
C VAL A 57 -1.27 -7.86 -8.69
N TRP A 58 -1.29 -6.68 -9.31
CA TRP A 58 -1.14 -5.41 -8.62
C TRP A 58 -2.39 -5.02 -7.84
N SER A 59 -2.20 -4.44 -6.65
CA SER A 59 -3.22 -3.86 -5.79
C SER A 59 -4.33 -4.83 -5.35
N ILE A 60 -3.96 -6.06 -5.01
CA ILE A 60 -4.92 -7.07 -4.53
C ILE A 60 -4.36 -7.82 -3.30
N CYS A 61 -5.19 -7.97 -2.27
CA CYS A 61 -4.90 -8.87 -1.16
C CYS A 61 -5.25 -10.31 -1.55
N ALA A 62 -4.22 -11.15 -1.73
CA ALA A 62 -4.40 -12.56 -2.08
C ALA A 62 -5.18 -13.35 -1.01
N GLU A 63 -5.06 -12.96 0.25
CA GLU A 63 -5.67 -13.71 1.35
C GLU A 63 -7.15 -13.36 1.49
N CYS A 64 -7.53 -12.09 1.24
CA CYS A 64 -8.95 -11.72 1.06
C CYS A 64 -9.59 -12.48 -0.11
N LEU A 65 -8.88 -12.66 -1.23
CA LEU A 65 -9.41 -13.44 -2.35
C LEU A 65 -9.61 -14.92 -2.00
N LYS A 66 -8.73 -15.51 -1.19
CA LYS A 66 -8.88 -16.89 -0.71
C LYS A 66 -10.06 -17.01 0.24
N GLU A 67 -10.21 -16.08 1.19
CA GLU A 67 -11.28 -16.07 2.18
C GLU A 67 -12.66 -15.83 1.54
N ARG A 68 -12.77 -14.93 0.54
CA ARG A 68 -14.02 -14.70 -0.20
C ARG A 68 -14.51 -15.91 -0.99
N ARG A 69 -13.60 -16.77 -1.48
CA ARG A 69 -14.03 -18.02 -2.12
C ARG A 69 -14.76 -18.98 -1.16
N MET A 70 -14.72 -18.70 0.14
CA MET A 70 -15.33 -19.51 1.18
C MET A 70 -16.60 -18.88 1.78
N SER A 71 -16.97 -17.64 1.39
CA SER A 71 -18.11 -16.91 1.97
C SER A 71 -18.83 -16.08 0.90
N ASP A 72 -20.11 -16.40 0.63
CA ASP A 72 -21.00 -15.74 -0.34
C ASP A 72 -21.41 -14.31 0.10
N GLY A 73 -20.44 -13.42 0.28
CA GLY A 73 -20.64 -12.06 0.79
C GLY A 73 -20.36 -10.94 -0.23
N GLU A 74 -21.17 -9.88 -0.13
CA GLU A 74 -21.19 -8.64 -0.93
C GLU A 74 -19.81 -8.06 -1.33
N PRO A 75 -19.73 -7.27 -2.41
CA PRO A 75 -18.51 -6.61 -2.84
C PRO A 75 -18.09 -5.51 -1.83
N VAL A 76 -17.36 -5.90 -0.78
CA VAL A 76 -16.59 -4.97 0.06
C VAL A 76 -15.76 -4.05 -0.82
N ALA A 77 -15.85 -2.75 -0.50
CA ALA A 77 -15.14 -1.61 -1.06
C ALA A 77 -13.67 -1.88 -1.45
N PRO A 78 -13.08 -1.05 -2.35
CA PRO A 78 -11.66 -1.12 -2.66
C PRO A 78 -10.87 -1.18 -1.36
N SER A 79 -10.26 -2.33 -1.12
CA SER A 79 -9.54 -2.57 0.11
C SER A 79 -8.27 -1.74 0.06
N ASP A 80 -8.00 -0.94 1.09
CA ASP A 80 -6.70 -0.29 1.22
C ASP A 80 -5.62 -1.36 1.27
N ILE A 81 -4.82 -1.45 0.20
CA ILE A 81 -3.77 -2.46 0.07
C ILE A 81 -2.43 -1.88 0.52
N TRP A 82 -1.76 -2.64 1.36
CA TRP A 82 -0.43 -2.39 1.89
C TRP A 82 0.55 -3.43 1.33
N LEU A 83 1.68 -2.95 0.85
CA LEU A 83 2.75 -3.77 0.29
C LEU A 83 3.93 -3.82 1.27
N CYS A 84 4.39 -5.01 1.62
CA CYS A 84 5.59 -5.18 2.43
C CYS A 84 6.86 -4.83 1.65
N LEU A 85 7.68 -3.93 2.19
CA LEU A 85 8.91 -3.47 1.54
C LEU A 85 10.08 -4.45 1.66
N LYS A 86 9.92 -5.57 2.39
CA LYS A 86 10.90 -6.64 2.47
C LYS A 86 10.71 -7.71 1.40
N CYS A 87 9.47 -8.16 1.20
CA CYS A 87 9.19 -9.33 0.36
C CYS A 87 8.15 -9.09 -0.75
N GLY A 88 7.52 -7.90 -0.79
CA GLY A 88 6.50 -7.56 -1.78
C GLY A 88 5.15 -8.25 -1.61
N SER A 89 4.84 -8.79 -0.42
CA SER A 89 3.50 -9.32 -0.13
C SER A 89 2.49 -8.18 -0.02
N GLN A 90 1.31 -8.36 -0.64
CA GLN A 90 0.21 -7.40 -0.60
C GLN A 90 -0.86 -7.88 0.38
N GLY A 91 -1.22 -7.03 1.34
CA GLY A 91 -2.23 -7.32 2.36
C GLY A 91 -3.19 -6.15 2.53
N CYS A 92 -4.43 -6.44 2.94
CA CYS A 92 -5.40 -5.41 3.26
C CYS A 92 -5.04 -4.70 4.60
N SER A 93 -5.53 -3.46 4.73
CA SER A 93 -5.27 -2.57 5.87
C SER A 93 -5.81 -3.11 7.19
N LYS A 94 -5.34 -2.50 8.29
CA LYS A 94 -5.83 -2.75 9.65
C LYS A 94 -7.33 -2.44 9.80
N ASN A 95 -7.89 -1.61 8.93
CA ASN A 95 -9.30 -1.21 8.94
C ASN A 95 -10.22 -2.25 8.27
N SER A 96 -9.65 -3.19 7.53
CA SER A 96 -10.41 -4.31 6.96
C SER A 96 -10.51 -5.46 7.97
N GLU A 97 -11.56 -6.27 7.87
CA GLU A 97 -11.80 -7.41 8.76
C GLU A 97 -10.62 -8.41 8.77
N GLY A 98 -9.98 -8.61 7.61
CA GLY A 98 -8.88 -9.55 7.44
C GLY A 98 -7.55 -9.12 8.07
N GLN A 99 -7.27 -7.81 8.13
CA GLN A 99 -6.01 -7.22 8.63
C GLN A 99 -4.74 -7.95 8.14
N HIS A 100 -4.73 -8.39 6.88
CA HIS A 100 -3.70 -9.30 6.38
C HIS A 100 -2.30 -8.70 6.35
N SER A 101 -2.18 -7.37 6.19
CA SER A 101 -0.88 -6.69 6.33
C SER A 101 -0.30 -6.81 7.74
N LEU A 102 -1.15 -6.68 8.77
CA LEU A 102 -0.72 -6.79 10.16
C LEU A 102 -0.40 -8.24 10.54
N LYS A 103 -1.24 -9.20 10.14
CA LYS A 103 -0.98 -10.64 10.33
C LYS A 103 0.34 -11.06 9.68
N HIS A 104 0.64 -10.50 8.51
CA HIS A 104 1.91 -10.74 7.81
C HIS A 104 3.11 -10.25 8.61
N PHE A 105 3.02 -9.10 9.27
CA PHE A 105 4.07 -8.61 10.16
C PHE A 105 4.24 -9.48 11.41
N GLN A 106 3.14 -9.88 12.04
CA GLN A 106 3.12 -10.70 13.27
C GLN A 106 3.58 -12.15 13.06
N THR A 107 3.65 -12.62 11.81
CA THR A 107 4.13 -13.96 11.50
C THR A 107 5.61 -14.08 11.85
N ALA A 108 5.97 -15.03 12.71
CA ALA A 108 7.35 -15.26 13.09
C ALA A 108 8.20 -15.62 11.86
N ARG A 109 9.24 -14.83 11.60
CA ARG A 109 10.18 -15.00 10.47
C ARG A 109 11.61 -14.75 10.92
N THR A 110 12.55 -15.19 10.10
CA THR A 110 13.99 -14.93 10.31
C THR A 110 14.35 -13.48 10.08
N GLU A 111 13.64 -12.77 9.20
CA GLU A 111 13.86 -11.36 8.90
C GLU A 111 12.63 -10.50 9.24
N PRO A 112 12.82 -9.24 9.67
CA PRO A 112 11.71 -8.37 10.06
C PRO A 112 10.95 -7.84 8.83
N HIS A 113 9.64 -8.03 8.82
CA HIS A 113 8.72 -7.53 7.79
C HIS A 113 7.85 -6.40 8.36
N CYS A 114 8.50 -5.41 8.98
CA CYS A 114 7.81 -4.36 9.74
C CYS A 114 7.52 -3.09 8.94
N ILE A 115 8.10 -2.92 7.75
CA ILE A 115 7.87 -1.73 6.91
C ILE A 115 6.97 -2.08 5.73
N VAL A 116 5.90 -1.30 5.58
CA VAL A 116 4.89 -1.44 4.53
C VAL A 116 4.61 -0.09 3.86
N ILE A 117 4.08 -0.11 2.65
CA ILE A 117 3.62 1.07 1.92
C ILE A 117 2.18 0.88 1.45
N ASN A 118 1.34 1.89 1.61
CA ASN A 118 -0.01 1.91 1.05
C ASN A 118 0.05 2.19 -0.46
N LEU A 119 -0.58 1.35 -1.27
CA LEU A 119 -0.55 1.45 -2.74
C LEU A 119 -1.46 2.55 -3.31
N SER A 120 -2.38 3.08 -2.51
CA SER A 120 -3.30 4.17 -2.86
C SER A 120 -2.75 5.52 -2.43
N THR A 121 -2.31 5.64 -1.17
CA THR A 121 -1.88 6.92 -0.57
C THR A 121 -0.37 7.14 -0.62
N TRP A 122 0.42 6.10 -0.93
CA TRP A 122 1.88 6.12 -0.91
C TRP A 122 2.51 6.39 0.47
N ILE A 123 1.71 6.30 1.53
CA ILE A 123 2.16 6.40 2.91
C ILE A 123 2.99 5.16 3.26
N ILE A 124 4.16 5.38 3.87
CA ILE A 124 5.04 4.32 4.37
C ILE A 124 4.84 4.22 5.88
N TRP A 125 4.62 3.01 6.40
CA TRP A 125 4.41 2.77 7.82
C TRP A 125 5.41 1.75 8.35
N CYS A 126 5.91 1.98 9.55
CA CYS A 126 6.67 0.98 10.31
C CYS A 126 5.83 0.45 11.47
N TYR A 127 5.46 -0.82 11.46
CA TYR A 127 4.68 -1.44 12.53
C TYR A 127 5.43 -1.56 13.86
N GLU A 128 6.76 -1.64 13.83
CA GLU A 128 7.57 -1.74 15.04
C GLU A 128 7.72 -0.39 15.74
N CYS A 129 7.85 0.70 14.97
CA CYS A 129 7.88 2.06 15.50
C CYS A 129 6.48 2.63 15.77
N ASP A 130 5.45 2.03 15.18
CA ASP A 130 4.07 2.56 15.14
C ASP A 130 4.00 4.00 14.60
N GLU A 131 4.81 4.29 13.57
CA GLU A 131 4.99 5.63 13.02
C GLU A 131 5.01 5.62 11.48
N GLU A 132 4.57 6.74 10.89
CA GLU A 132 4.69 7.04 9.46
C GLU A 132 6.13 7.45 9.12
N LEU A 133 6.69 6.83 8.06
CA LEU A 133 8.03 7.14 7.59
C LEU A 133 7.98 8.14 6.43
N SER A 134 8.55 9.32 6.63
CA SER A 134 8.71 10.30 5.56
C SER A 134 9.85 9.93 4.61
N THR A 135 9.63 10.08 3.31
CA THR A 135 10.64 9.90 2.26
C THR A 135 11.68 11.01 2.22
N HIS A 136 11.45 12.15 2.90
CA HIS A 136 12.33 13.32 2.88
C HIS A 136 13.51 13.21 3.86
N CYS A 137 13.31 12.50 4.97
CA CYS A 137 14.35 12.28 5.98
C CYS A 137 14.93 10.86 5.93
N ASN A 138 14.22 9.87 5.37
CA ASN A 138 14.68 8.49 5.30
C ASN A 138 15.46 8.20 4.01
N LYS A 139 16.58 7.48 4.18
CA LYS A 139 17.50 6.91 3.18
C LYS A 139 16.93 6.83 1.75
N LYS A 140 17.73 7.25 0.74
CA LYS A 140 17.44 7.22 -0.72
C LYS A 140 16.70 5.97 -1.23
N VAL A 141 16.85 4.84 -0.54
CA VAL A 141 16.15 3.57 -0.82
C VAL A 141 14.62 3.68 -0.81
N LEU A 142 14.01 4.42 0.14
CA LEU A 142 12.55 4.54 0.20
C LEU A 142 12.02 5.33 -0.98
N ALA A 143 12.63 6.47 -1.29
CA ALA A 143 12.28 7.28 -2.46
C ALA A 143 12.41 6.47 -3.76
N GLN A 144 13.46 5.65 -3.91
CA GLN A 144 13.64 4.78 -5.07
C GLN A 144 12.55 3.73 -5.22
N ILE A 145 12.10 3.13 -4.11
CA ILE A 145 11.01 2.15 -4.13
C ILE A 145 9.70 2.85 -4.47
N VAL A 146 9.39 3.98 -3.84
CA VAL A 146 8.15 4.73 -4.10
C VAL A 146 8.06 5.11 -5.57
N ASP A 147 9.12 5.67 -6.16
CA ASP A 147 9.16 6.03 -7.58
C ASP A 147 8.94 4.81 -8.49
N PHE A 148 9.56 3.67 -8.16
CA PHE A 148 9.34 2.43 -8.90
C PHE A 148 7.88 1.96 -8.80
N LEU A 149 7.30 1.94 -7.61
CA LEU A 149 5.93 1.47 -7.38
C LEU A 149 4.89 2.39 -8.01
N GLN A 150 5.09 3.71 -7.97
CA GLN A 150 4.23 4.68 -8.65
C GLN A 150 4.25 4.49 -10.17
N LYS A 151 5.44 4.30 -10.76
CA LYS A 151 5.58 3.98 -12.19
C LYS A 151 4.92 2.66 -12.56
N HIS A 152 4.97 1.67 -11.67
CA HIS A 152 4.31 0.39 -11.88
C HIS A 152 2.79 0.53 -11.79
N GLY A 153 2.27 1.19 -10.75
CA GLY A 153 0.84 1.42 -10.56
C GLY A 153 0.19 2.18 -11.72
N ALA A 154 0.86 3.21 -12.24
CA ALA A 154 0.39 3.97 -13.41
C ALA A 154 0.31 3.13 -14.71
N ARG A 155 1.05 2.02 -14.81
CA ARG A 155 1.00 1.08 -15.95
C ARG A 155 0.04 -0.10 -15.69
N ALA A 156 -0.13 -0.47 -14.43
CA ALA A 156 -0.96 -1.59 -14.01
C ALA A 156 -2.45 -1.24 -14.08
N GLU A 157 -2.81 0.03 -13.92
CA GLU A 157 -4.16 0.51 -14.23
C GLU A 157 -4.40 0.40 -15.75
N PRO A 158 -5.41 -0.38 -16.21
CA PRO A 158 -5.82 -0.32 -17.59
C PRO A 158 -6.28 1.11 -17.88
N SER A 159 -5.77 1.70 -18.95
CA SER A 159 -6.14 3.03 -19.42
C SER A 159 -7.65 3.15 -19.63
N SER A 160 -8.39 3.50 -18.57
CA SER A 160 -9.80 3.88 -18.62
C SER A 160 -10.00 5.13 -17.77
N SER A 161 -9.43 6.24 -18.24
CA SER A 161 -9.78 7.59 -17.79
C SER A 161 -9.17 8.64 -18.72
N LYS A 162 -9.74 8.77 -19.92
CA LYS A 162 -9.90 10.12 -20.47
C LYS A 162 -10.95 10.80 -19.61
N ILE A 163 -10.54 11.29 -18.44
CA ILE A 163 -11.27 12.34 -17.75
C ILE A 163 -11.22 13.52 -18.71
N ILE A 164 -12.35 13.79 -19.36
CA ILE A 164 -12.60 14.99 -20.15
C ILE A 164 -12.44 16.16 -19.18
N ARG A 165 -11.23 16.72 -19.11
CA ARG A 165 -11.02 18.08 -18.63
C ARG A 165 -11.42 19.00 -19.78
N LEU A 166 -12.66 19.48 -19.74
CA LEU A 166 -13.09 20.64 -20.50
C LEU A 166 -12.16 21.82 -20.13
N ARG A 167 -11.35 22.27 -21.08
CA ARG A 167 -10.78 23.62 -21.08
C ARG A 167 -10.44 24.04 -22.51
N GLU A 168 -11.18 25.02 -23.01
CA GLU A 168 -10.85 25.83 -24.20
C GLU A 168 -9.52 26.57 -23.97
N GLU A 169 -8.59 26.54 -24.93
CA GLU A 169 -8.49 27.51 -26.04
C GLU A 169 -7.17 27.29 -26.84
N ASN A 170 -7.31 27.31 -28.17
CA ASN A 170 -6.42 27.70 -29.28
C ASN A 170 -4.89 27.40 -29.27
N SER A 171 -4.41 26.84 -30.39
CA SER A 171 -3.33 27.36 -31.26
C SER A 171 -2.72 26.29 -32.18
N GLU A 172 -3.29 26.22 -33.38
CA GLU A 172 -2.70 26.13 -34.72
C GLU A 172 -1.41 25.33 -35.05
N THR A 173 -1.50 24.71 -36.24
CA THR A 173 -0.43 24.31 -37.20
C THR A 173 0.12 22.88 -37.16
N SER A 174 -0.43 22.02 -38.04
CA SER A 174 0.30 21.53 -39.23
C SER A 174 -0.60 20.60 -40.05
N GLU A 175 -1.02 21.10 -41.21
CA GLU A 175 -1.57 20.34 -42.33
C GLU A 175 -0.47 19.40 -42.90
N ILE A 176 -0.75 18.25 -43.52
CA ILE A 176 -1.10 18.16 -44.96
C ILE A 176 -1.37 16.67 -45.33
N LEU A 177 -2.60 16.42 -45.82
CA LEU A 177 -3.04 15.59 -46.98
C LEU A 177 -2.84 14.05 -46.96
N LYS A 178 -3.70 13.18 -47.51
CA LYS A 178 -4.86 13.30 -48.43
C LYS A 178 -5.59 11.94 -48.45
N GLY A 179 -6.92 11.93 -48.57
CA GLY A 179 -7.67 10.71 -48.89
C GLY A 179 -9.18 10.86 -48.68
N LYS A 180 -9.86 11.60 -49.56
CA LYS A 180 -11.33 11.72 -49.59
C LYS A 180 -11.96 10.44 -50.13
N SER A 181 -12.93 9.90 -49.41
CA SER A 181 -14.17 9.38 -50.02
C SER A 181 -15.32 9.50 -49.03
N SER A 182 -16.34 10.21 -49.48
CA SER A 182 -17.60 10.50 -48.79
C SER A 182 -18.51 9.28 -48.88
N GLY A 183 -18.99 8.81 -47.73
CA GLY A 183 -19.96 7.73 -47.62
C GLY A 183 -20.41 7.62 -46.17
N ASN A 184 -21.59 8.16 -45.87
CA ASN A 184 -22.22 8.09 -44.55
C ASN A 184 -22.42 6.63 -44.11
N SER A 185 -21.69 6.22 -43.07
CA SER A 185 -22.14 5.25 -42.07
C SER A 185 -21.22 5.38 -40.87
N ALA A 186 -21.74 5.81 -39.72
CA ALA A 186 -21.01 5.84 -38.46
C ALA A 186 -20.72 4.40 -37.98
N SER A 187 -19.72 3.74 -38.56
CA SER A 187 -19.26 2.44 -38.10
C SER A 187 -18.27 2.67 -36.96
N VAL A 188 -18.68 2.32 -35.73
CA VAL A 188 -17.80 2.23 -34.58
C VAL A 188 -16.62 1.30 -34.94
N PRO A 189 -15.36 1.73 -34.74
CA PRO A 189 -14.22 0.86 -35.02
C PRO A 189 -14.26 -0.35 -34.08
N VAL A 190 -14.58 -1.51 -34.63
CA VAL A 190 -14.61 -2.77 -33.87
C VAL A 190 -13.16 -3.22 -33.64
N LYS A 191 -12.69 -3.14 -32.40
CA LYS A 191 -11.37 -3.62 -32.01
C LYS A 191 -11.47 -5.08 -31.60
N GLY A 192 -10.70 -5.96 -32.24
CA GLY A 192 -10.64 -7.38 -31.89
C GLY A 192 -10.02 -7.59 -30.51
N ILE A 193 -10.50 -8.59 -29.77
CA ILE A 193 -9.93 -9.02 -28.50
C ILE A 193 -8.67 -9.86 -28.77
N ASN A 194 -7.59 -9.62 -28.03
CA ASN A 194 -6.33 -10.36 -28.17
C ASN A 194 -6.51 -11.83 -27.73
N ASN A 195 -5.92 -12.77 -28.47
CA ASN A 195 -5.88 -14.18 -28.10
C ASN A 195 -4.72 -14.44 -27.14
N LEU A 196 -5.00 -15.07 -26.00
CA LEU A 196 -4.01 -15.40 -24.97
C LEU A 196 -3.86 -16.92 -24.82
N GLY A 197 -3.79 -17.64 -25.95
CA GLY A 197 -3.71 -19.11 -26.02
C GLY A 197 -5.03 -19.80 -25.63
N ASN A 198 -5.57 -20.65 -26.51
CA ASN A 198 -6.85 -21.36 -26.33
C ASN A 198 -8.11 -20.48 -26.08
N THR A 199 -8.03 -19.15 -26.09
CA THR A 199 -9.17 -18.25 -25.82
C THR A 199 -9.98 -17.84 -27.07
N CYS A 200 -9.64 -18.36 -28.25
CA CYS A 200 -10.28 -17.96 -29.51
C CYS A 200 -11.79 -18.27 -29.55
N PHE A 201 -12.21 -19.38 -28.95
CA PHE A 201 -13.63 -19.74 -28.84
C PHE A 201 -14.42 -18.75 -27.96
N PHE A 202 -13.88 -18.40 -26.79
CA PHE A 202 -14.51 -17.45 -25.87
C PHE A 202 -14.58 -16.04 -26.47
N ASN A 203 -13.50 -15.59 -27.11
CA ASN A 203 -13.44 -14.29 -27.78
C ASN A 203 -14.51 -14.16 -28.87
N ALA A 204 -14.80 -15.24 -29.61
CA ALA A 204 -15.85 -15.26 -30.62
C ALA A 204 -17.26 -15.12 -30.01
N VAL A 205 -17.57 -15.90 -28.96
CA VAL A 205 -18.89 -15.85 -28.29
C VAL A 205 -19.14 -14.47 -27.68
N MET A 206 -18.14 -13.89 -26.99
CA MET A 206 -18.27 -12.58 -26.35
C MET A 206 -18.53 -11.45 -27.36
N GLN A 207 -17.84 -11.46 -28.50
CA GLN A 207 -18.00 -10.44 -29.52
C GLN A 207 -19.34 -10.53 -30.26
N VAL A 208 -19.90 -11.74 -30.40
CA VAL A 208 -21.24 -11.92 -30.99
C VAL A 208 -22.31 -11.38 -30.03
N ARG A 209 -22.26 -11.73 -28.75
CA ARG A 209 -23.25 -11.26 -27.77
C ARG A 209 -23.26 -9.75 -27.54
N TRP A 210 -22.10 -9.10 -27.67
CA TRP A 210 -21.98 -7.64 -27.54
C TRP A 210 -22.63 -6.88 -28.70
N LYS A 211 -22.65 -7.46 -29.91
CA LYS A 211 -23.26 -6.83 -31.08
C LYS A 211 -24.78 -6.84 -31.02
N ASP A 212 -25.37 -7.88 -30.45
CA ASP A 212 -26.82 -8.00 -30.31
C ASP A 212 -27.40 -6.94 -29.35
N HIS A 213 -26.62 -6.47 -28.38
CA HIS A 213 -27.07 -5.48 -27.38
C HIS A 213 -26.98 -4.02 -27.87
N ILE A 214 -26.27 -3.75 -28.97
CA ILE A 214 -26.12 -2.41 -29.55
C ILE A 214 -27.18 -2.13 -30.63
N THR A 215 -27.93 -3.14 -31.08
CA THR A 215 -28.94 -2.97 -32.15
C THR A 215 -30.35 -2.64 -31.61
N PHE A 216 -30.50 -2.43 -30.30
CA PHE A 216 -31.78 -2.12 -29.64
C PHE A 216 -31.83 -0.78 -28.88
N LEU A 217 -30.92 0.15 -29.18
CA LEU A 217 -30.98 1.57 -28.81
C LEU A 217 -30.78 2.43 -30.06
#